data_AF-A0A850SZS6-F1
#
_entry.id   AF-A0A850SZS6-F1
#
_cell.length_a   1.000
_cell.length_b   1.000
_cell.length_c   1.000
_cell.angle_alpha   90.00
_cell.angle_beta   90.00
_cell.angle_gamma   90.00
#
_symmetry.space_group_name_H-M   'P 1'
#
loop_
_entity.id
_entity.type
_entity.pdbx_description
1 polymer ?
#
loop_
_entity_poly.entity_id
_entity_poly.type
_entity_poly.pdbx_seq_one_letter_code
_entity_poly.pdbx_strand_id
1 'polypeptide(L)' 'MKKNNIIIQCRFLSSRLPGKAMYPLRGIPILVFLIRRLKHFLSEEYFRLILATSDLSQDDPVAAWAKYEGIH' A
#
# COMPACT_ATOMS: atom_id res chain seq x y z
N MET A 1 -1.15 1.57 -25.53
CA MET A 1 -0.74 2.80 -24.83
C MET A 1 0.25 2.47 -23.72
N LYS A 2 1.13 3.40 -23.35
CA LYS A 2 2.14 3.19 -22.30
C LYS A 2 1.47 3.27 -20.92
N LYS A 3 1.76 2.32 -20.04
CA LYS A 3 1.24 2.27 -18.66
C LYS A 3 2.26 2.89 -17.70
N ASN A 4 1.82 3.77 -16.81
CA ASN A 4 2.65 4.42 -15.80
C ASN A 4 2.63 3.63 -14.48
N ASN A 5 3.79 3.48 -13.84
CA ASN A 5 3.89 2.83 -12.53
C ASN A 5 3.82 3.87 -11.41
N ILE A 6 3.03 3.59 -10.38
CA ILE A 6 2.98 4.36 -9.14
C ILE A 6 3.44 3.45 -8.02
N ILE A 7 4.53 3.84 -7.38
CA ILE A 7 5.19 3.05 -6.34
C ILE A 7 4.85 3.66 -4.99
N ILE A 8 4.12 2.90 -4.17
CA ILE A 8 3.86 3.21 -2.76
C ILE A 8 4.99 2.57 -1.96
N GLN A 9 5.92 3.38 -1.46
CA GLN A 9 6.98 2.88 -0.58
C GLN A 9 6.48 2.83 0.87
N CYS A 10 6.46 1.65 1.46
CA CYS A 10 5.86 1.43 2.77
C CYS A 10 6.61 0.40 3.59
N ARG A 11 6.96 0.77 4.83
CA ARG A 11 7.48 -0.13 5.88
C ARG A 11 6.60 -0.04 7.12
N PHE A 12 6.49 -1.14 7.84
CA PHE A 12 5.75 -1.31 9.08
C PHE A 12 6.31 -0.43 10.20
N LEU A 13 7.63 -0.50 10.43
CA LEU A 13 8.29 0.23 11.51
C LEU A 13 8.39 1.73 11.21
N SER A 14 7.50 2.52 11.80
CA SER A 14 7.58 3.98 11.81
C SER A 14 8.04 4.49 13.19
N SER A 15 8.92 5.49 13.21
CA SER A 15 9.58 5.98 14.44
C SER A 15 8.74 6.94 15.28
N ARG A 16 7.87 7.75 14.64
CA ARG A 16 7.03 8.75 15.35
C ARG A 16 5.65 8.23 15.72
N LEU A 17 5.09 7.35 14.89
CA LEU A 17 3.85 6.62 15.16
C LEU A 17 4.11 5.14 14.85
N PRO A 18 4.47 4.32 15.86
CA PRO A 18 4.74 2.90 15.66
C PRO A 18 3.63 2.22 14.86
N GLY A 19 4.01 1.48 13.82
CA GLY A 19 3.05 0.80 12.95
C GLY A 19 2.17 1.71 12.11
N LYS A 20 2.51 3.00 11.89
CA LYS A 20 1.67 3.99 11.18
C LYS A 20 0.90 3.46 9.97
N ALA A 21 1.56 2.78 9.04
CA ALA A 21 0.90 2.29 7.82
C ALA A 21 -0.21 1.27 8.12
N MET A 22 0.00 0.47 9.16
CA MET A 22 -0.92 -0.56 9.64
C MET A 22 -1.85 -0.07 10.76
N TYR A 23 -1.69 1.17 11.20
CA TYR A 23 -2.51 1.73 12.27
C TYR A 23 -3.98 1.74 11.82
N PRO A 24 -4.91 1.19 12.62
CA PRO A 24 -6.30 1.09 12.21
C PRO A 24 -7.02 2.43 12.36
N LEU A 25 -7.67 2.89 11.28
CA LEU A 25 -8.70 3.91 11.31
C LEU A 25 -10.05 3.22 11.08
N ARG A 26 -10.88 3.15 12.14
CA ARG A 26 -12.15 2.41 12.13
C ARG A 26 -11.99 0.95 11.67
N GLY A 27 -10.91 0.30 12.11
CA GLY A 27 -10.60 -1.10 11.77
C GLY A 27 -9.91 -1.33 10.42
N ILE A 28 -9.67 -0.28 9.63
CA ILE A 28 -9.01 -0.36 8.33
C ILE A 28 -7.60 0.26 8.43
N PRO A 29 -6.53 -0.39 7.96
CA PRO A 29 -5.19 0.19 7.97
C PRO A 29 -5.11 1.51 7.19
N ILE A 30 -4.33 2.49 7.67
CA ILE A 30 -4.05 3.74 6.93
C ILE A 30 -3.60 3.48 5.49
N LEU A 31 -2.75 2.47 5.27
CA LEU A 31 -2.28 2.05 3.96
C LEU A 31 -3.44 1.74 3.00
N VAL A 32 -4.48 1.06 3.48
CA VAL A 32 -5.64 0.66 2.67
C VAL A 32 -6.43 1.88 2.20
N PHE A 33 -6.57 2.91 3.04
CA PHE A 33 -7.20 4.17 2.60
C PHE A 33 -6.46 4.83 1.44
N LEU A 34 -5.13 4.81 1.46
CA LEU A 34 -4.31 5.34 0.36
C LEU A 34 -4.51 4.50 -0.92
N ILE A 35 -4.43 3.17 -0.82
CA ILE A 35 -4.60 2.27 -1.96
C ILE A 35 -5.97 2.47 -2.61
N ARG A 36 -7.05 2.45 -1.81
CA ARG A 36 -8.42 2.62 -2.31
C ARG A 36 -8.65 4.00 -2.94
N ARG A 37 -8.06 5.06 -2.36
CA ARG A 37 -8.10 6.39 -2.97
C ARG A 37 -7.42 6.40 -4.34
N LEU A 38 -6.25 5.80 -4.47
CA LEU A 38 -5.54 5.71 -5.74
C LEU A 38 -6.34 4.90 -6.78
N LYS A 39 -6.88 3.73 -6.40
CA LYS A 39 -7.74 2.92 -7.28
C LYS A 39 -9.00 3.67 -7.74
N HIS A 40 -9.55 4.55 -6.91
CA HIS A 40 -10.74 5.33 -7.27
C HIS A 40 -10.46 6.39 -8.35
N PHE A 41 -9.28 7.01 -8.34
CA PHE A 41 -8.95 8.11 -9.26
C PHE A 41 -8.10 7.69 -10.46
N LEU A 42 -7.45 6.53 -10.41
CA LEU A 42 -6.51 6.10 -11.43
C LEU A 42 -7.08 4.89 -12.17
N SER A 43 -7.31 5.08 -13.48
CA SER A 43 -7.72 3.97 -14.34
C SER A 43 -6.60 2.93 -14.45
N GLU A 44 -6.95 1.67 -14.24
CA GLU A 44 -6.05 0.53 -14.41
C GLU A 44 -5.59 0.34 -15.87
N GLU A 45 -6.23 1.01 -16.84
CA GLU A 45 -5.76 1.04 -18.23
C GLU A 45 -4.41 1.79 -18.35
N TYR A 46 -4.26 2.88 -17.59
CA TYR A 46 -3.12 3.80 -17.70
C TYR A 46 -2.13 3.68 -16.55
N PHE A 47 -2.55 3.13 -15.41
CA PHE A 47 -1.72 3.10 -14.20
C PHE A 47 -1.62 1.70 -13.60
N ARG A 48 -0.42 1.36 -13.10
CA ARG A 48 -0.16 0.17 -12.28
C ARG A 48 0.28 0.64 -10.90
N LEU A 49 -0.45 0.21 -9.86
CA LEU A 49 -0.05 0.43 -8.48
C LEU A 49 0.89 -0.69 -8.03
N ILE A 50 1.99 -0.32 -7.38
CA ILE A 50 3.00 -1.22 -6.85
C ILE A 50 3.29 -0.82 -5.39
N LEU A 51 3.24 -1.76 -4.45
CA LEU A 51 3.66 -1.56 -3.08
C LEU A 51 5.10 -2.06 -2.91
N ALA A 52 6.04 -1.13 -2.69
CA ALA A 52 7.41 -1.48 -2.37
C ALA A 52 7.58 -1.51 -0.84
N THR A 53 7.87 -2.69 -0.31
CA THR A 53 8.22 -2.91 1.11
C THR A 53 9.58 -3.59 1.23
N SER A 54 10.04 -3.89 2.45
CA SER A 54 11.34 -4.55 2.65
C SER A 54 11.17 -6.08 2.75
N ASP A 55 12.27 -6.82 2.61
CA ASP A 55 12.29 -8.28 2.77
C ASP A 55 12.34 -8.73 4.26
N LEU A 56 12.17 -7.79 5.20
CA LEU A 56 12.12 -8.10 6.63
C LEU A 56 10.74 -8.65 6.99
N SER A 57 10.69 -9.76 7.73
CA SER A 57 9.43 -10.44 8.12
C SER A 57 8.42 -9.56 8.85
N GLN A 58 8.87 -8.51 9.54
CA GLN A 58 8.00 -7.52 10.17
C GLN A 58 7.13 -6.73 9.17
N ASP A 59 7.51 -6.72 7.89
CA ASP A 59 6.78 -6.08 6.79
C ASP A 59 5.84 -7.06 6.06
N ASP A 60 5.82 -8.35 6.41
CA ASP A 60 4.88 -9.33 5.84
C ASP A 60 3.40 -8.88 5.92
N PRO A 61 2.92 -8.23 7.00
CA PRO A 61 1.56 -7.69 7.03
C PRO A 61 1.33 -6.61 5.96
N VAL A 62 2.33 -5.79 5.64
CA VAL A 62 2.26 -4.76 4.60
C VAL A 62 2.09 -5.41 3.23
N ALA A 63 2.91 -6.42 2.92
CA ALA A 63 2.80 -7.20 1.69
C ALA A 63 1.46 -7.94 1.57
N ALA A 64 0.95 -8.50 2.68
CA ALA A 64 -0.34 -9.17 2.71
C ALA A 64 -1.50 -8.24 2.30
N TRP A 65 -1.46 -6.97 2.71
CA TRP A 65 -2.47 -5.98 2.31
C TRP A 65 -2.38 -5.57 0.84
N ALA A 66 -1.19 -5.52 0.23
CA ALA A 66 -1.08 -5.34 -1.22
C ALA A 66 -1.82 -6.45 -1.98
N LYS A 67 -1.57 -7.71 -1.58
CA LYS A 67 -2.24 -8.87 -2.16
C LYS A 67 -3.76 -8.81 -1.95
N TYR A 68 -4.21 -8.45 -0.75
CA TYR A 68 -5.63 -8.33 -0.43
C TYR A 68 -6.33 -7.24 -1.26
N GLU A 69 -5.68 -6.08 -1.45
CA GLU A 69 -6.24 -4.97 -2.24
C GLU A 69 -6.04 -5.13 -3.76
N GLY A 70 -5.38 -6.20 -4.20
CA GLY A 70 -5.17 -6.55 -5.60
C GLY A 70 -4.17 -5.64 -6.33
N ILE A 71 -3.13 -5.18 -5.64
CA ILE A 71 -2.02 -4.42 -6.23
C ILE A 71 -0.74 -5.26 -6.24
N HIS A 72 0.23 -4.86 -7.06
CA HIS A 72 1.51 -5.56 -7.19
C HIS A 72 2.41 -5.31 -5.99
#